data_AF-A0A7W0UWJ0-F1
#
_entry.id   AF-A0A7W0UWJ0-F1
#
_cell.length_a   1.000
_cell.length_b   1.000
_cell.length_c   1.000
_cell.angle_alpha   90.00
_cell.angle_beta   90.00
_cell.angle_gamma   90.00
#
_symmetry.space_group_name_H-M   'P 1'
#
loop_
_entity.id
_entity.type
_entity.pdbx_description
1 polymer ?
#
loop_
_entity_poly.entity_id
_entity_poly.type
_entity_poly.pdbx_seq_one_letter_code
_entity_poly.pdbx_strand_id
1 'polypeptide(L)' 'MVQALREDYTRAPISEQDRVMLDYVVKLTKDATQVSRDDHERLRAAGFDDRGILQITLIASWFN' A
#
# COMPACT_ATOMS: atom_id res chain seq x y z
N MET A 1 -4.15 13.70 12.21
CA MET A 1 -3.46 12.84 11.21
C MET A 1 -3.69 11.36 11.47
N VAL A 2 -3.21 10.79 12.59
CA VAL A 2 -3.36 9.36 12.91
C VAL A 2 -4.82 8.88 12.97
N GLN A 3 -5.73 9.70 13.51
CA GLN A 3 -7.15 9.35 13.59
C GLN A 3 -7.80 9.16 12.21
N ALA A 4 -7.51 10.06 11.25
CA ALA A 4 -8.03 9.96 9.89
C ALA A 4 -7.55 8.69 9.18
N LEU A 5 -6.29 8.29 9.38
CA LEU A 5 -5.76 7.03 8.84
C LEU A 5 -6.45 5.79 9.42
N ARG A 6 -6.77 5.82 10.71
CA ARG A 6 -7.45 4.70 11.40
C ARG A 6 -8.92 4.59 11.02
N GLU A 7 -9.61 5.71 10.83
CA GLU A 7 -11.02 5.75 10.49
C GLU A 7 -11.24 5.49 8.99
N ASP A 8 -10.54 6.24 8.13
CA ASP A 8 -10.63 6.13 6.68
C ASP A 8 -9.41 6.79 6.02
N TYR A 9 -8.39 5.99 5.70
CA TYR A 9 -7.17 6.48 5.05
C TYR A 9 -7.44 7.14 3.70
N THR A 10 -8.56 6.85 3.02
CA THR A 10 -8.88 7.46 1.73
C THR A 10 -9.17 8.96 1.86
N ARG A 11 -9.56 9.42 3.05
CA ARG A 11 -9.82 10.84 3.38
C ARG A 11 -8.65 11.49 4.12
N ALA A 12 -7.60 10.74 4.43
CA ALA A 12 -6.44 11.30 5.12
C ALA A 12 -5.66 12.25 4.19
N PRO A 13 -5.13 13.38 4.71
CA PRO A 13 -4.29 14.30 3.95
C PRO A 13 -2.87 13.73 3.83
N ILE A 14 -2.74 12.66 3.06
CA ILE A 14 -1.47 11.96 2.78
C ILE A 14 -1.00 12.22 1.36
N SER A 15 0.28 11.94 1.11
CA SER A 15 0.84 12.03 -0.24
C SER A 15 0.20 11.01 -1.19
N GLU A 16 0.29 11.28 -2.49
CA GLU A 16 -0.16 10.31 -3.50
C GLU A 16 0.64 9.01 -3.41
N GLN A 17 1.93 9.10 -3.10
CA GLN A 17 2.80 7.94 -2.88
C GLN A 17 2.29 7.07 -1.72
N ASP A 18 1.95 7.67 -0.58
CA ASP A 18 1.40 6.95 0.57
C ASP A 18 0.02 6.34 0.26
N ARG A 19 -0.81 7.04 -0.51
CA ARG A 19 -2.12 6.54 -0.93
C ARG A 19 -1.99 5.28 -1.77
N VAL A 20 -1.11 5.29 -2.77
CA VAL A 20 -0.85 4.12 -3.63
C VAL A 20 -0.30 2.94 -2.83
N MET A 21 0.58 3.20 -1.85
CA MET A 21 1.06 2.18 -0.92
C MET A 21 -0.09 1.57 -0.11
N LEU A 22 -0.96 2.40 0.48
CA LEU A 22 -2.07 1.93 1.32
C LEU A 22 -3.13 1.17 0.51
N ASP A 23 -3.43 1.59 -0.71
CA ASP A 23 -4.32 0.86 -1.63
C ASP A 23 -3.82 -0.57 -1.87
N TYR A 24 -2.51 -0.71 -2.14
CA TYR A 24 -1.86 -2.01 -2.31
C TYR A 24 -1.95 -2.87 -1.04
N VAL A 25 -1.62 -2.29 0.11
CA VAL A 25 -1.66 -3.00 1.40
C VAL A 25 -3.07 -3.47 1.73
N VAL A 26 -4.10 -2.65 1.49
CA VAL A 26 -5.50 -3.04 1.70
C VAL A 26 -5.91 -4.19 0.80
N LYS A 27 -5.48 -4.19 -0.46
CA LYS A 27 -5.73 -5.29 -1.39
C LYS A 27 -5.06 -6.57 -0.91
N LEU A 28 -3.78 -6.50 -0.55
CA LEU A 28 -2.99 -7.62 -0.03
C LEU A 28 -3.62 -8.24 1.23
N THR A 29 -4.06 -7.42 2.18
CA THR A 29 -4.71 -7.88 3.42
C THR A 29 -6.09 -8.49 3.19
N LYS A 30 -6.88 -7.98 2.22
CA LYS A 30 -8.22 -8.51 1.94
C LYS A 30 -8.19 -9.79 1.12
N ASP A 31 -7.38 -9.82 0.07
CA ASP A 31 -7.21 -10.98 -0.81
C ASP A 31 -5.87 -10.88 -1.55
N ALA A 32 -4.85 -11.50 -0.96
CA ALA A 32 -3.51 -11.56 -1.55
C ALA A 32 -3.48 -12.25 -2.93
N THR A 33 -4.46 -13.10 -3.26
CA THR A 33 -4.51 -13.80 -4.56
C THR A 33 -4.86 -12.87 -5.72
N GLN A 34 -5.41 -11.69 -5.43
CA GLN A 34 -5.74 -10.67 -6.42
C GLN A 34 -4.55 -9.77 -6.76
N VAL A 35 -3.45 -9.84 -6.00
CA VAL A 35 -2.26 -9.03 -6.25
C VAL A 35 -1.64 -9.45 -7.57
N SER A 36 -1.42 -8.47 -8.45
CA SER A 36 -0.91 -8.68 -9.80
C SER A 36 0.35 -7.85 -10.08
N ARG A 37 0.92 -8.04 -11.27
CA ARG A 37 2.05 -7.23 -11.74
C ARG A 37 1.71 -5.74 -11.80
N ASP A 38 0.48 -5.40 -12.19
CA ASP A 38 0.00 -4.02 -12.33
C ASP A 38 0.05 -3.27 -11.00
N ASP A 39 -0.20 -3.95 -9.87
CA ASP A 39 -0.09 -3.33 -8.55
C ASP A 39 1.36 -2.91 -8.26
N HIS A 40 2.33 -3.76 -8.60
CA HIS A 40 3.75 -3.43 -8.48
C HIS A 40 4.18 -2.33 -9.44
N GLU A 41 3.61 -2.28 -10.65
CA GLU A 41 3.86 -1.19 -11.61
C GLU A 41 3.33 0.15 -11.10
N ARG A 42 2.16 0.16 -10.45
CA ARG A 42 1.62 1.36 -9.79
C ARG A 42 2.52 1.84 -8.64
N LEU A 43 3.05 0.93 -7.83
CA LEU A 43 4.02 1.27 -6.78
C LEU A 43 5.30 1.87 -7.37
N ARG A 44 5.82 1.32 -8.47
CA ARG A 44 6.99 1.89 -9.17
C ARG A 44 6.69 3.27 -9.74
N ALA A 45 5.53 3.46 -10.35
CA ALA A 45 5.09 4.76 -10.86
C ALA A 45 4.95 5.81 -9.75
N ALA A 46 4.61 5.39 -8.53
CA ALA A 46 4.58 6.23 -7.34
C ALA A 46 5.98 6.48 -6.72
N GLY A 47 7.05 5.91 -7.29
CA GLY A 47 8.43 6.16 -6.89
C GLY A 47 9.03 5.13 -5.92
N PHE A 48 8.36 4.00 -5.68
CA PHE A 48 8.97 2.90 -4.91
C PHE A 48 9.89 2.06 -5.80
N ASP A 49 11.07 1.73 -5.28
CA ASP A 49 11.96 0.75 -5.90
C ASP A 49 11.55 -0.68 -5.49
N ASP A 50 12.15 -1.70 -6.13
CA ASP A 50 11.81 -3.10 -5.86
C ASP A 50 12.07 -3.50 -4.39
N ARG A 51 13.07 -2.89 -3.76
CA ARG A 51 13.34 -3.09 -2.33
C ARG A 51 12.23 -2.51 -1.46
N GLY A 52 11.79 -1.30 -1.74
CA GLY A 52 10.68 -0.64 -1.06
C GLY A 52 9.38 -1.44 -1.20
N ILE A 53 9.07 -1.92 -2.41
CA ILE A 53 7.92 -2.79 -2.67
C ILE A 53 8.00 -4.05 -1.81
N LEU A 54 9.15 -4.73 -1.80
CA LEU A 54 9.35 -5.93 -0.98
C LEU A 54 9.16 -5.61 0.52
N GLN A 55 9.67 -4.49 1.02
CA GLN A 55 9.49 -4.09 2.42
C GLN A 55 8.03 -3.82 2.76
N ILE A 56 7.29 -3.11 1.90
CA ILE A 56 5.86 -2.86 2.08
C ILE A 56 5.11 -4.19 2.20
N THR A 57 5.35 -5.12 1.28
CA THR A 57 4.71 -6.44 1.27
C THR A 57 5.02 -7.23 2.54
N LEU A 58 6.29 -7.26 2.96
CA LEU A 58 6.71 -8.03 4.14
C LEU A 58 6.15 -7.43 5.44
N ILE A 59 6.18 -6.11 5.59
CA ILE A 59 5.62 -5.42 6.76
C ILE A 59 4.12 -5.64 6.83
N ALA A 60 3.39 -5.45 5.72
CA ALA A 60 1.95 -5.69 5.68
C ALA A 60 1.61 -7.16 6.00
N SER A 61 2.35 -8.10 5.41
CA SER A 61 2.16 -9.53 5.67
C SER A 61 2.45 -9.93 7.12
N TRP A 62 3.37 -9.25 7.80
CA TRP A 62 3.69 -9.50 9.20
C TRP A 62 2.57 -9.09 10.17
N PHE A 63 1.79 -8.07 9.81
CA PHE A 63 0.69 -7.56 10.64
C PHE A 63 -0.70 -8.12 10.28
N ASN A 64 -0.78 -9.01 9.29
CA ASN A 64 -2.02 -9.70 8.89
C ASN A 64 -2.39 -10.86 9.84
#